data_AF-S3BBT4-F1
#
_entry.id   AF-S3BBT4-F1
#
_cell.length_a   1.000
_cell.length_b   1.000
_cell.length_c   1.000
_cell.angle_alpha   90.00
_cell.angle_beta   90.00
_cell.angle_gamma   90.00
#
_symmetry.space_group_name_H-M   'P 1'
#
loop_
_entity.id
_entity.type
_entity.pdbx_description
1 polymer ?
#
loop_
_entity_poly.entity_id
_entity_poly.type
_entity_poly.pdbx_seq_one_letter_code
_entity_poly.pdbx_strand_id
1 'polypeptide(L)' 'MKSAAEVCARGTHFFTLELGLRPELRVRELGVDEMNQLECRLVEYKVLRCAPMCAEEI' A
#
# COMPACT_ATOMS: atom_id res chain seq x y z
N MET A 1 -6.82 8.70 9.27
CA MET A 1 -5.94 7.54 9.01
C MET A 1 -4.52 7.93 9.37
N LYS A 2 -3.78 7.12 10.15
CA LYS A 2 -2.34 7.36 10.34
C LYS A 2 -1.65 7.22 8.98
N SER A 3 -0.75 8.14 8.65
CA SER A 3 -0.04 8.10 7.37
C SER A 3 0.86 6.86 7.31
N ALA A 4 1.05 6.30 6.11
CA ALA A 4 1.92 5.15 5.90
C ALA A 4 3.33 5.39 6.49
N ALA A 5 3.82 6.63 6.45
CA ALA A 5 5.09 7.04 7.05
C ALA A 5 5.19 6.74 8.57
N GLU A 6 4.11 6.95 9.33
CA GLU A 6 4.10 6.70 10.78
C GLU A 6 4.12 5.20 11.11
N VAL A 7 3.45 4.39 10.27
CA VAL A 7 3.46 2.92 10.35
C VAL A 7 4.85 2.38 9.97
N CYS A 8 5.47 2.99 8.94
CA CYS A 8 6.82 2.64 8.53
C CYS A 8 7.87 2.93 9.60
N ALA A 9 7.80 4.09 10.26
CA ALA A 9 8.75 4.47 11.30
C ALA A 9 8.77 3.51 12.50
N ARG A 10 7.64 2.85 12.77
CA ARG A 10 7.51 1.92 13.90
C ARG A 10 7.91 0.48 13.56
N GLY A 11 8.19 0.16 12.30
CA GLY A 11 8.47 -1.22 11.86
C GLY A 11 7.26 -2.15 12.02
N THR A 12 6.06 -1.61 11.83
CA THR A 12 4.80 -2.33 12.02
C THR A 12 4.24 -2.87 10.69
N HIS A 13 3.21 -3.70 10.77
CA HIS A 13 2.44 -4.16 9.61
C HIS A 13 1.10 -3.41 9.52
N PHE A 14 0.58 -3.26 8.31
CA PHE A 14 -0.75 -2.71 8.05
C PHE A 14 -1.39 -3.40 6.85
N PHE A 15 -2.71 -3.35 6.79
CA PHE A 15 -3.46 -3.84 5.65
C PHE A 15 -3.84 -2.67 4.75
N THR A 16 -3.65 -2.85 3.45
CA THR A 16 -4.14 -1.93 2.41
C THR A 16 -5.21 -2.62 1.59
N LEU A 17 -6.10 -1.82 1.02
CA LEU A 17 -7.01 -2.27 -0.01
C LEU A 17 -6.39 -1.90 -1.36
N GLU A 18 -6.07 -2.91 -2.16
CA GLU A 18 -5.56 -2.72 -3.51
C GLU A 18 -6.63 -3.04 -4.54
N LEU A 19 -6.70 -2.21 -5.58
CA LEU A 19 -7.60 -2.34 -6.71
C LEU A 19 -6.77 -2.25 -7.99
N GLY A 20 -7.02 -3.14 -8.95
CA GLY A 20 -6.46 -3.08 -10.30
C GLY A 20 -7.04 -1.94 -11.12
N LEU A 21 -6.96 -0.72 -10.63
CA LEU A 21 -7.66 0.43 -11.16
C LEU A 21 -7.03 0.91 -12.47
N ARG A 22 -7.78 0.80 -13.56
CA ARG A 22 -7.39 1.40 -14.83
C ARG A 22 -7.43 2.94 -14.74
N PRO A 23 -6.52 3.67 -15.41
CA PRO A 23 -6.42 5.13 -15.28
C PRO A 23 -7.73 5.88 -15.53
N GLU A 24 -8.59 5.38 -16.41
CA GLU A 24 -9.85 5.99 -16.83
C GLU A 24 -10.92 5.95 -15.72
N LEU A 25 -10.73 5.09 -14.72
CA LEU A 25 -11.64 4.90 -13.59
C LEU A 25 -11.24 5.74 -12.37
N ARG A 26 -10.16 6.53 -12.46
CA ARG A 26 -9.72 7.42 -11.38
C ARG A 26 -10.73 8.56 -11.19
N VAL A 27 -10.80 9.09 -9.96
CA VAL A 27 -11.66 10.23 -9.57
C VAL A 27 -13.17 9.91 -9.67
N ARG A 28 -13.52 8.67 -10.00
CA ARG A 28 -14.89 8.18 -10.03
C ARG A 28 -15.17 7.34 -8.78
N GLU A 29 -16.37 7.46 -8.24
CA GLU A 29 -16.86 6.52 -7.25
C GLU A 29 -17.11 5.16 -7.90
N LEU A 30 -16.73 4.09 -7.21
CA LEU A 30 -16.92 2.72 -7.69
C LEU A 30 -18.01 2.05 -6.87
N GLY A 31 -18.94 1.40 -7.57
CA GLY A 31 -19.91 0.51 -6.92
C GLY A 31 -19.25 -0.79 -6.44
N VAL A 32 -19.95 -1.52 -5.57
CA VAL A 32 -19.48 -2.81 -5.02
C VAL A 32 -19.16 -3.82 -6.12
N ASP A 33 -20.03 -3.92 -7.14
CA ASP A 33 -19.83 -4.86 -8.26
C ASP A 33 -18.60 -4.51 -9.10
N GLU A 34 -18.33 -3.22 -9.28
CA GLU A 34 -17.15 -2.74 -10.01
C GLU A 34 -15.87 -3.02 -9.23
N MET A 35 -15.89 -2.82 -7.90
CA MET A 35 -14.77 -3.18 -7.04
C MET A 35 -14.46 -4.68 -7.09
N ASN A 36 -15.49 -5.53 -7.12
CA ASN A 36 -15.31 -6.97 -7.26
C ASN A 36 -14.69 -7.35 -8.62
N GLN A 37 -15.07 -6.67 -9.69
CA GLN A 37 -14.48 -6.89 -11.02
C GLN A 37 -13.02 -6.40 -11.14
N LEU A 38 -12.63 -5.42 -10.32
CA LEU A 38 -11.27 -4.85 -10.31
C LEU A 38 -10.32 -5.61 -9.39
N GLU A 39 -10.67 -6.85 -9.02
CA GLU A 39 -9.89 -7.72 -8.15
C GLU A 39 -9.47 -7.03 -6.86
N CYS A 40 -10.43 -6.38 -6.19
CA CYS A 40 -10.19 -5.77 -4.89
C CYS A 40 -9.61 -6.79 -3.90
N ARG A 41 -8.39 -6.52 -3.40
CA ARG A 41 -7.65 -7.41 -2.49
C ARG A 41 -7.22 -6.67 -1.25
N LEU A 42 -7.38 -7.32 -0.11
CA LEU A 42 -6.75 -6.90 1.13
C LEU A 42 -5.31 -7.43 1.13
N VAL A 43 -4.33 -6.54 1.16
CA VAL A 43 -2.91 -6.89 1.09
C VAL A 43 -2.22 -6.48 2.38
N GLU A 44 -1.47 -7.41 2.98
CA GLU A 44 -0.65 -7.13 4.14
C GLU A 44 0.68 -6.53 3.70
N TYR A 45 0.98 -5.33 4.17
CA TYR A 45 2.28 -4.69 4.03
C TYR A 45 3.04 -4.76 5.35
N LYS A 46 4.23 -5.37 5.31
CA LYS A 46 5.15 -5.45 6.45
C LYS A 46 6.30 -4.48 6.23
N VAL A 47 6.48 -3.55 7.16
CA VAL A 47 7.64 -2.66 7.12
C VAL A 47 8.76 -3.31 7.90
N LEU A 48 9.74 -3.82 7.16
CA LEU A 48 10.97 -4.36 7.73
C LEU A 48 11.99 -3.23 7.88
N ARG A 49 12.65 -3.15 9.04
CA ARG A 49 13.83 -2.28 9.16
C ARG A 49 14.90 -2.85 8.24
N CYS A 50 15.30 -2.09 7.24
CA CYS A 50 16.49 -2.41 6.49
C CYS A 50 17.68 -2.32 7.44
N ALA A 51 18.56 -3.32 7.45
CA ALA A 51 19.87 -3.14 8.07
C ALA A 51 20.54 -1.94 7.39
N PRO A 52 21.25 -1.08 8.12
CA PRO A 52 21.99 0.01 7.48
C PRO A 52 22.87 -0.61 6.41
N MET A 53 22.62 -0.26 5.15
CA MET A 53 23.58 -0.55 4.09
C MET A 53 24.85 0.16 4.53
N CYS A 54 25.93 -0.59 4.74
CA CYS A 54 27.24 0.01 4.98
C CYS A 54 27.42 1.05 3.89
N ALA A 55 27.55 2.32 4.29
CA ALA A 55 27.93 3.36 3.37
C ALA A 55 29.32 2.98 2.88
N GLU A 56 29.43 2.42 1.67
CA GLU A 56 30.70 2.44 0.96
C GLU A 56 31.01 3.92 0.74
N GLU A 57 32.05 4.38 1.44
CA GLU A 57 32.66 5.69 1.26
C GLU A 57 32.99 5.87 -0.22
N ILE A 58 32.41 6.89 -0.86
CA ILE A 58 32.89 7.45 -2.13
C ILE A 58 33.51 8.81 -1.82
#